data_AF-A0A813IC72-F1
#
_entry.id   AF-A0A813IC72-F1
#
_cell.length_a   1.000
_cell.length_b   1.000
_cell.length_c   1.000
_cell.angle_alpha   90.00
_cell.angle_beta   90.00
_cell.angle_gamma   90.00
#
_symmetry.space_group_name_H-M   'P 1'
#
loop_
_entity.id
_entity.type
_entity.pdbx_description
1 polymer ?
#
loop_
_entity_poly.entity_id
_entity_poly.type
_entity_poly.pdbx_seq_one_letter_code
_entity_poly.pdbx_strand_id
1 'polypeptide(L)'
;MEGSVAAETRNTAGSGTAPGYNSKVLKCAQMTWDKANRYWRFHFSEVKLKKEDAAASEFDELLLALYTPRGIFVFRHDLKHGLSAEGLKTAISGSGIYVCGPTGETNSSKALDVILQKLDSSACQRLGYTSLEDELLSELAAAHPQRTWQVYKDLPLADLSSVARGDRMEALVREVDSSLHPACIIKDADSDAFDWLRGGARIKCKSAQLCWSRSGQYWQITFFHTKLQAFGIREMATFDELLLTLYTPRGLFIYMHDLEFAVSTQGVRTAILGHAIRIRGPKGEQNWQVALEAILTKLDAESNGCKRLAFVPFRRLKGWHGTEAPM
;
A
#
# COMPACT_ATOMS: atom_id res chain seq x y z
N MET A 1 56.62 33.88 -12.08
CA MET A 1 55.15 34.09 -12.09
C MET A 1 54.55 32.76 -11.66
N GLU A 2 54.52 32.55 -10.35
CA GLU A 2 53.28 32.51 -9.53
C GLU A 2 52.51 31.20 -9.81
N GLY A 3 52.43 30.18 -8.96
CA GLY A 3 52.57 30.06 -7.51
C GLY A 3 51.22 29.71 -6.89
N SER A 4 51.00 28.45 -6.48
CA SER A 4 49.96 27.97 -5.52
C SER A 4 50.02 26.41 -5.48
N VAL A 5 50.66 25.72 -4.52
CA VAL A 5 50.33 25.43 -3.10
C VAL A 5 48.95 24.80 -2.89
N ALA A 6 48.87 23.47 -3.01
CA ALA A 6 47.76 22.67 -2.49
C ALA A 6 48.06 22.26 -1.04
N ALA A 7 47.31 22.81 -0.10
CA ALA A 7 47.38 22.49 1.32
C ALA A 7 46.60 21.20 1.62
N GLU A 8 47.32 20.22 2.15
CA GLU A 8 46.79 18.98 2.70
C GLU A 8 46.25 19.27 4.11
N THR A 9 44.92 19.29 4.27
CA THR A 9 44.30 19.49 5.59
C THR A 9 43.85 18.14 6.13
N ARG A 10 44.70 17.55 7.00
CA ARG A 10 44.33 16.41 7.85
C ARG A 10 43.30 16.87 8.89
N ASN A 11 42.04 16.50 8.68
CA ASN A 11 41.02 16.60 9.73
C ASN A 11 41.21 15.47 10.74
N THR A 12 41.80 15.80 11.88
CA THR A 12 41.75 14.98 13.09
C THR A 12 40.30 14.89 13.56
N ALA A 13 39.71 13.70 13.44
CA ALA A 13 38.41 13.36 13.95
C ALA A 13 38.41 13.43 15.48
N GLY A 14 37.97 14.57 16.03
CA GLY A 14 37.47 14.63 17.39
C GLY A 14 36.15 13.85 17.45
N SER A 15 36.08 12.84 18.32
CA SER A 15 34.85 12.13 18.66
C SER A 15 33.92 13.03 19.48
N GLY A 16 33.41 14.09 18.85
CA GLY A 16 32.27 14.82 19.35
C GLY A 16 31.04 13.95 19.13
N THR A 17 30.46 13.44 20.20
CA THR A 17 29.10 12.90 20.17
C THR A 17 28.19 14.01 19.65
N ALA A 18 27.81 13.89 18.37
CA ALA A 18 26.86 14.82 17.76
C ALA A 18 25.61 14.88 18.66
N PRO A 19 25.04 16.08 18.89
CA PRO A 19 23.85 16.24 19.72
C PRO A 19 22.79 15.23 19.22
N GLY A 20 22.34 14.37 20.13
CA GLY A 20 21.41 13.29 19.83
C GLY A 20 20.19 13.87 19.11
N TYR A 21 20.02 13.50 17.84
CA TYR A 21 18.85 13.90 17.09
C TYR A 21 17.65 13.17 17.69
N ASN A 22 16.71 13.93 18.27
CA ASN A 22 15.42 13.41 18.72
C ASN A 22 14.66 12.86 17.50
N SER A 23 14.80 11.57 17.29
CA SER A 23 14.21 10.84 16.17
C SER A 23 12.71 10.74 16.37
N LYS A 24 11.93 11.19 15.38
CA LYS A 24 10.46 11.18 15.44
C LYS A 24 9.89 10.29 14.36
N VAL A 25 8.91 9.48 14.71
CA VAL A 25 8.12 8.68 13.75
C VAL A 25 6.69 9.20 13.74
N LEU A 26 6.19 9.53 12.55
CA LEU A 26 4.79 9.89 12.33
C LEU A 26 4.07 8.72 11.66
N LYS A 27 2.94 8.32 12.24
CA LYS A 27 2.00 7.37 11.65
C LYS A 27 0.66 8.07 11.44
N CYS A 28 0.01 7.79 10.32
CA CYS A 28 -1.32 8.32 10.02
C CYS A 28 -2.32 7.18 9.85
N ALA A 29 -3.55 7.38 10.31
CA ALA A 29 -4.65 6.46 10.07
C ALA A 29 -5.94 7.24 9.80
N GLN A 30 -6.76 6.69 8.92
CA GLN A 30 -8.11 7.18 8.67
C GLN A 30 -9.11 6.42 9.55
N MET A 31 -10.14 7.12 9.99
CA MET A 31 -11.24 6.50 10.74
C MET A 31 -12.01 5.53 9.84
N THR A 32 -12.18 4.29 10.30
CA THR A 32 -12.86 3.24 9.53
C THR A 32 -13.90 2.53 10.38
N TRP A 33 -14.99 2.08 9.76
CA TRP A 33 -15.99 1.23 10.40
C TRP A 33 -15.58 -0.24 10.29
N ASP A 34 -15.37 -0.89 11.44
CA ASP A 34 -15.17 -2.33 11.53
C ASP A 34 -16.54 -3.01 11.54
N LYS A 35 -16.94 -3.60 10.42
CA LYS A 35 -18.25 -4.27 10.28
C LYS A 35 -18.39 -5.49 11.20
N ALA A 36 -17.31 -6.26 11.37
CA ALA A 36 -17.35 -7.50 12.15
C ALA A 36 -17.55 -7.20 13.64
N ASN A 37 -16.83 -6.19 14.13
CA ASN A 37 -16.89 -5.82 15.55
C ASN A 37 -17.88 -4.66 15.83
N ARG A 38 -18.48 -4.10 14.78
CA ARG A 38 -19.48 -3.02 14.83
C ARG A 38 -19.00 -1.78 15.60
N TYR A 39 -17.80 -1.27 15.31
CA TYR A 39 -17.33 0.01 15.88
C TYR A 39 -16.48 0.81 14.89
N TRP A 40 -16.35 2.11 15.14
CA TRP A 40 -15.37 2.96 14.46
C TRP A 40 -13.98 2.78 15.08
N ARG A 41 -12.92 2.78 14.27
CA ARG A 41 -11.54 2.64 14.75
C ARG A 41 -10.51 3.40 13.92
N PHE A 42 -9.38 3.66 14.58
CA PHE A 42 -8.09 3.93 13.94
C PHE A 42 -7.19 2.72 14.13
N HIS A 43 -6.50 2.31 13.07
CA HIS A 43 -5.50 1.25 13.12
C HIS A 43 -4.19 1.75 12.50
N PHE A 44 -3.17 1.83 13.34
CA PHE A 44 -1.80 2.15 12.92
C PHE A 44 -1.00 0.86 12.90
N SER A 45 -0.55 0.45 11.72
CA SER A 45 0.21 -0.78 11.55
C SER A 45 1.72 -0.54 11.54
N GLU A 46 2.45 -1.63 11.78
CA GLU A 46 3.91 -1.70 11.68
C GLU A 46 4.62 -0.65 12.54
N VAL A 47 4.16 -0.50 13.79
CA VAL A 47 4.80 0.36 14.79
C VAL A 47 5.90 -0.45 15.48
N LYS A 48 7.15 -0.18 15.13
CA LYS A 48 8.29 -0.87 15.71
C LYS A 48 8.66 -0.26 17.06
N LEU A 49 8.21 -0.88 18.13
CA LEU A 49 8.60 -0.48 19.48
C LEU A 49 9.94 -1.10 19.87
N LYS A 50 10.64 -0.47 20.81
CA LYS A 50 11.76 -1.09 21.52
C LYS A 50 11.30 -2.39 22.16
N LYS A 51 12.08 -3.45 22.00
CA LYS A 51 12.08 -4.55 22.98
C LYS A 51 12.91 -4.11 24.18
N GLU A 52 12.53 -4.54 25.38
CA GLU A 52 13.20 -4.17 26.64
C GLU A 52 14.72 -4.44 26.61
N ASP A 53 15.17 -5.41 25.81
CA ASP A 53 16.58 -5.78 25.67
C ASP A 53 17.34 -5.12 24.50
N ALA A 54 16.67 -4.33 23.66
CA ALA A 54 17.31 -3.68 22.50
C ALA A 54 17.92 -2.33 22.88
N ALA A 55 19.24 -2.20 22.75
CA ALA A 55 20.04 -1.07 23.24
C ALA A 55 19.67 0.34 22.69
N ALA A 56 18.81 0.46 21.68
CA ALA A 56 18.36 1.75 21.18
C ALA A 56 16.98 1.67 20.53
N SER A 57 16.26 2.80 20.53
CA SER A 57 14.96 2.92 19.86
C SER A 57 15.25 3.27 18.42
N GLU A 58 14.40 2.85 17.49
CA GLU A 58 14.41 3.51 16.18
C GLU A 58 13.88 4.96 16.29
N PHE A 59 13.15 5.31 17.37
CA PHE A 59 12.63 6.67 17.59
C PHE A 59 12.47 7.08 19.06
N ASP A 60 12.60 8.38 19.33
CA ASP A 60 12.37 9.01 20.64
C ASP A 60 10.92 9.43 20.83
N GLU A 61 10.22 9.80 19.75
CA GLU A 61 8.80 10.20 19.79
C GLU A 61 7.98 9.48 18.71
N LEU A 62 6.81 8.98 19.10
CA LEU A 62 5.77 8.51 18.18
C LEU A 62 4.64 9.52 18.10
N LEU A 63 4.40 10.03 16.90
CA LEU A 63 3.28 10.90 16.58
C LEU A 63 2.22 10.12 15.81
N LEU A 64 0.95 10.29 16.21
CA LEU A 64 -0.21 9.72 15.53
C LEU A 64 -1.05 10.85 14.94
N ALA A 65 -1.25 10.83 13.63
CA ALA A 65 -2.19 11.69 12.91
C ALA A 65 -3.48 10.92 12.61
N LEU A 66 -4.59 11.36 13.21
CA LEU A 66 -5.92 10.78 13.04
C LEU A 66 -6.68 11.61 12.00
N TYR A 67 -6.89 11.03 10.81
CA TYR A 67 -7.68 11.65 9.76
C TYR A 67 -9.17 11.32 9.95
N THR A 68 -9.97 12.35 10.23
CA THR A 68 -11.39 12.27 10.57
C THR A 68 -12.25 13.08 9.60
N PRO A 69 -13.59 12.91 9.60
CA PRO A 69 -14.49 13.81 8.89
C PRO A 69 -14.43 15.28 9.35
N ARG A 70 -13.94 15.55 10.57
CA ARG A 70 -13.81 16.93 11.11
C ARG A 70 -12.50 17.59 10.71
N GLY A 71 -11.42 16.82 10.59
CA GLY A 71 -10.06 17.34 10.48
C GLY A 71 -8.99 16.30 10.80
N ILE A 72 -7.77 16.77 10.95
CA ILE A 72 -6.61 15.98 11.35
C ILE A 72 -6.28 16.31 12.80
N PHE A 73 -6.33 15.32 13.68
CA PHE A 73 -5.84 15.45 15.05
C PHE A 73 -4.45 14.84 15.15
N VAL A 74 -3.52 15.54 15.80
CA VAL A 74 -2.15 15.04 16.01
C VAL A 74 -1.93 14.80 17.48
N PHE A 75 -1.49 13.60 17.83
CA PHE A 75 -1.14 13.20 19.19
C PHE A 75 0.30 12.72 19.28
N ARG A 76 0.98 13.03 20.39
CA ARG A 76 2.14 12.29 20.85
C ARG A 76 1.65 11.08 21.63
N HIS A 77 2.02 9.89 21.20
CA HIS A 77 1.59 8.63 21.80
C HIS A 77 2.43 8.26 23.02
N ASP A 78 1.81 7.61 24.01
CA ASP A 78 2.47 7.19 25.27
C ASP A 78 3.21 5.84 25.18
N LEU A 79 3.19 5.22 24.00
CA LEU A 79 3.75 3.89 23.71
C LEU A 79 3.13 2.76 24.55
N LYS A 80 1.93 2.96 25.08
CA LYS A 80 1.21 1.95 25.90
C LYS A 80 -0.22 1.79 25.44
N HIS A 81 -0.95 2.88 25.25
CA HIS A 81 -2.36 2.86 24.92
C HIS A 81 -2.62 2.18 23.58
N GLY A 82 -3.67 1.35 23.51
CA GLY A 82 -4.14 0.75 22.26
C GLY A 82 -3.18 -0.24 21.59
N LEU A 83 -2.04 -0.60 22.20
CA LEU A 83 -1.12 -1.57 21.61
C LEU A 83 -1.73 -2.97 21.59
N SER A 84 -1.66 -3.64 20.43
CA SER A 84 -2.01 -5.04 20.32
C SER A 84 -1.01 -5.91 21.07
N ALA A 85 -1.49 -6.88 21.83
CA ALA A 85 -0.65 -7.86 22.54
C ALA A 85 0.36 -8.53 21.60
N GLU A 86 1.55 -8.79 22.13
CA GLU A 86 2.69 -9.34 21.40
C GLU A 86 2.40 -10.76 20.89
N GLY A 87 2.52 -10.95 19.58
CA GLY A 87 2.60 -12.28 18.96
C GLY A 87 3.84 -12.40 18.08
N LEU A 88 4.15 -13.60 17.60
CA LEU A 88 5.27 -13.83 16.65
C LEU A 88 5.24 -12.88 15.44
N LYS A 89 4.03 -12.48 14.99
CA LYS A 89 3.84 -11.50 13.91
C LYS A 89 4.35 -10.10 14.28
N THR A 90 4.24 -9.71 15.55
CA THR A 90 4.68 -8.42 16.09
C THR A 90 6.19 -8.26 16.00
N ALA A 91 6.95 -9.34 16.23
CA ALA A 91 8.41 -9.31 16.13
C ALA A 91 8.92 -9.05 14.70
N ILE A 92 8.18 -9.52 13.68
CA ILE A 92 8.57 -9.39 12.27
C ILE A 92 8.00 -8.13 11.65
N SER A 93 6.78 -7.76 12.01
CA SER A 93 5.99 -6.73 11.30
C SER A 93 5.87 -5.43 12.09
N GLY A 94 6.20 -5.42 13.38
CA GLY A 94 5.87 -4.34 14.32
C GLY A 94 4.49 -4.52 14.95
N SER A 95 4.22 -3.74 16.00
CA SER A 95 2.96 -3.70 16.72
C SER A 95 1.88 -2.93 15.96
N GLY A 96 0.62 -3.30 16.20
CA GLY A 96 -0.53 -2.48 15.83
C GLY A 96 -0.93 -1.58 17.00
N ILE A 97 -1.34 -0.34 16.72
CA ILE A 97 -2.06 0.52 17.66
C ILE A 97 -3.51 0.64 17.18
N TYR A 98 -4.45 0.33 18.07
CA TYR A 98 -5.88 0.38 17.85
C TYR A 98 -6.51 1.36 18.82
N VAL A 99 -7.28 2.31 18.29
CA VAL A 99 -8.11 3.20 19.10
C VAL A 99 -9.53 3.11 18.58
N CYS A 100 -10.43 2.56 19.41
CA CYS A 100 -11.77 2.17 19.00
C CYS A 100 -12.85 2.99 19.74
N GLY A 101 -13.92 3.32 19.02
CA GLY A 101 -15.14 3.89 19.58
C GLY A 101 -15.99 2.83 20.30
N PRO A 102 -17.19 3.20 20.75
CA PRO A 102 -18.14 2.26 21.36
C PRO A 102 -18.65 1.22 20.35
N THR A 103 -18.82 -0.03 20.79
CA THR A 103 -19.49 -1.07 20.01
C THR A 103 -20.96 -0.71 19.79
N GLY A 104 -21.43 -0.84 18.55
CA GLY A 104 -22.78 -0.55 18.11
C GLY A 104 -23.04 0.92 17.76
N GLU A 105 -22.13 1.85 18.07
CA GLU A 105 -22.30 3.28 17.76
C GLU A 105 -22.03 3.54 16.27
N THR A 106 -23.09 3.66 15.48
CA THR A 106 -22.99 3.89 14.04
C THR A 106 -22.69 5.36 13.69
N ASN A 107 -22.92 6.30 14.61
CA ASN A 107 -22.62 7.71 14.41
C ASN A 107 -21.11 7.98 14.56
N SER A 108 -20.47 8.29 13.43
CA SER A 108 -19.03 8.54 13.36
C SER A 108 -18.56 9.70 14.24
N SER A 109 -19.38 10.75 14.39
CA SER A 109 -19.02 11.91 15.23
C SER A 109 -19.03 11.56 16.71
N LYS A 110 -20.08 10.88 17.20
CA LYS A 110 -20.15 10.42 18.59
C LYS A 110 -19.03 9.43 18.92
N ALA A 111 -18.77 8.49 18.02
CA ALA A 111 -17.67 7.54 18.19
C ALA A 111 -16.31 8.24 18.23
N LEU A 112 -16.12 9.28 17.40
CA LEU A 112 -14.91 10.09 17.40
C LEU A 112 -14.71 10.84 18.71
N ASP A 113 -15.76 11.47 19.26
CA ASP A 113 -15.66 12.17 20.54
C ASP A 113 -15.19 11.22 21.66
N VAL A 114 -15.72 9.99 21.70
CA VAL A 114 -15.29 8.96 22.64
C VAL A 114 -13.84 8.53 22.40
N ILE A 115 -13.43 8.35 21.13
CA ILE A 115 -12.04 8.02 20.77
C ILE A 115 -11.08 9.11 21.25
N LEU A 116 -11.42 10.38 21.01
CA LEU A 116 -10.63 11.52 21.42
C LEU A 116 -10.55 11.60 22.95
N GLN A 117 -11.66 11.40 23.65
CA GLN A 117 -11.70 11.34 25.11
C GLN A 117 -10.79 10.23 25.67
N LYS A 118 -10.79 9.04 25.06
CA LYS A 118 -9.90 7.93 25.48
C LYS A 118 -8.43 8.30 25.35
N LEU A 119 -8.05 8.98 24.26
CA LEU A 119 -6.68 9.45 24.07
C LEU A 119 -6.32 10.55 25.06
N ASP A 120 -7.20 11.53 25.28
CA ASP A 120 -6.97 12.62 26.23
C ASP A 120 -6.91 12.15 27.69
N SER A 121 -7.65 11.07 28.01
CA SER A 121 -7.67 10.47 29.35
C SER A 121 -6.51 9.50 29.58
N SER A 122 -5.71 9.22 28.55
CA SER A 122 -4.49 8.41 28.64
C SER A 122 -3.27 9.29 28.89
N ALA A 123 -2.06 8.74 28.83
CA ALA A 123 -0.84 9.55 28.87
C ALA A 123 -0.46 10.14 27.49
N CYS A 124 -1.30 9.94 26.46
CA CYS A 124 -1.12 10.59 25.17
C CYS A 124 -1.36 12.09 25.27
N GLN A 125 -0.60 12.87 24.50
CA GLN A 125 -0.71 14.34 24.49
C GLN A 125 -1.23 14.80 23.14
N ARG A 126 -2.37 15.51 23.11
CA ARG A 126 -2.83 16.19 21.89
C ARG A 126 -1.90 17.36 21.57
N LEU A 127 -1.28 17.32 20.39
CA LEU A 127 -0.37 18.35 19.92
C LEU A 127 -1.07 19.41 19.07
N GLY A 128 -2.14 19.04 18.36
CA GLY A 128 -2.85 19.97 17.51
C GLY A 128 -4.06 19.37 16.80
N TYR A 129 -4.83 20.26 16.17
CA TYR A 129 -5.94 19.95 15.32
C TYR A 129 -5.93 20.92 14.13
N THR A 130 -6.21 20.40 12.94
CA THR A 130 -6.35 21.20 11.72
C THR A 130 -7.62 20.78 11.00
N SER A 131 -8.49 21.75 10.69
CA SER A 131 -9.73 21.50 9.94
C SER A 131 -9.42 21.03 8.52
N LEU A 132 -10.26 20.19 7.92
CA LEU A 132 -10.11 19.84 6.49
C LEU A 132 -10.30 21.05 5.55
N GLU A 133 -11.00 22.08 6.04
CA GLU A 133 -11.24 23.35 5.33
C GLU A 133 -10.11 24.37 5.53
N ASP A 134 -9.08 24.03 6.32
CA ASP A 134 -7.96 24.92 6.58
C ASP A 134 -7.15 25.15 5.30
N GLU A 135 -6.96 26.43 4.95
CA GLU A 135 -6.22 26.85 3.76
C GLU A 135 -4.79 26.29 3.77
N LEU A 136 -4.16 26.15 4.93
CA LEU A 136 -2.83 25.58 5.07
C LEU A 136 -2.78 24.10 4.66
N LEU A 137 -3.83 23.31 4.88
CA LEU A 137 -3.87 21.94 4.36
C LEU A 137 -3.97 21.92 2.83
N SER A 138 -4.75 22.83 2.26
CA SER A 138 -4.87 22.99 0.81
C SER A 138 -3.52 23.41 0.19
N GLU A 139 -2.85 24.39 0.79
CA GLU A 139 -1.51 24.84 0.39
C GLU A 139 -0.47 23.73 0.52
N LEU A 140 -0.46 22.99 1.63
CA LEU A 140 0.46 21.86 1.82
C LEU A 140 0.20 20.73 0.82
N ALA A 141 -1.07 20.43 0.53
CA ALA A 141 -1.43 19.45 -0.50
C ALA A 141 -1.00 19.93 -1.89
N ALA A 142 -1.15 21.22 -2.19
CA ALA A 142 -0.70 21.83 -3.45
C ALA A 142 0.83 21.90 -3.56
N ALA A 143 1.54 22.13 -2.46
CA ALA A 143 3.01 22.17 -2.38
C ALA A 143 3.64 20.77 -2.43
N HIS A 144 2.88 19.74 -2.04
CA HIS A 144 3.31 18.35 -2.07
C HIS A 144 2.40 17.48 -2.93
N PRO A 145 2.24 17.82 -4.22
CA PRO A 145 1.37 17.07 -5.09
C PRO A 145 1.88 15.64 -5.18
N GLN A 146 1.03 14.69 -4.81
CA GLN A 146 1.33 13.30 -5.06
C GLN A 146 1.22 13.09 -6.58
N ARG A 147 2.36 12.95 -7.24
CA ARG A 147 2.43 12.73 -8.70
C ARG A 147 1.50 11.62 -9.17
N THR A 148 1.40 10.54 -8.39
CA THR A 148 0.42 9.49 -8.63
C THR A 148 -1.00 10.06 -8.68
N TRP A 149 -1.46 10.75 -7.65
CA TRP A 149 -2.81 11.31 -7.62
C TRP A 149 -3.10 12.23 -8.81
N GLN A 150 -2.14 13.11 -9.17
CA GLN A 150 -2.31 14.04 -10.30
C GLN A 150 -2.61 13.33 -11.63
N VAL A 151 -1.98 12.17 -11.89
CA VAL A 151 -2.18 11.46 -13.16
C VAL A 151 -3.45 10.62 -13.21
N TYR A 152 -4.11 10.40 -12.06
CA TYR A 152 -5.38 9.67 -11.97
C TYR A 152 -6.59 10.55 -11.71
N LYS A 153 -6.39 11.86 -11.56
CA LYS A 153 -7.49 12.80 -11.38
C LYS A 153 -8.52 12.61 -12.50
N ASP A 154 -9.79 12.47 -12.13
CA ASP A 154 -10.93 12.30 -13.03
C ASP A 154 -10.95 10.97 -13.84
N LEU A 155 -10.10 9.99 -13.49
CA LEU A 155 -10.11 8.66 -14.14
C LEU A 155 -11.06 7.69 -13.45
N PRO A 156 -11.66 6.73 -14.20
CA PRO A 156 -12.48 5.68 -13.60
C PRO A 156 -11.68 4.91 -12.55
N LEU A 157 -12.33 4.58 -11.43
CA LEU A 157 -11.75 3.86 -10.27
C LEU A 157 -10.78 4.67 -9.40
N ALA A 158 -10.46 5.93 -9.75
CA ALA A 158 -9.54 6.77 -8.96
C ALA A 158 -10.07 7.02 -7.53
N ASP A 159 -11.37 7.33 -7.42
CA ASP A 159 -12.03 7.65 -6.15
C ASP A 159 -12.51 6.42 -5.36
N LEU A 160 -12.39 5.23 -5.95
CA LEU A 160 -12.71 3.99 -5.25
C LEU A 160 -11.64 3.66 -4.21
N SER A 161 -12.07 3.06 -3.09
CA SER A 161 -11.15 2.45 -2.13
C SER A 161 -10.31 1.36 -2.81
N SER A 162 -9.13 1.06 -2.26
CA SER A 162 -8.27 0.03 -2.84
C SER A 162 -8.96 -1.33 -2.97
N VAL A 163 -9.86 -1.66 -2.05
CA VAL A 163 -10.63 -2.92 -2.07
C VAL A 163 -11.66 -2.88 -3.19
N ALA A 164 -12.55 -1.88 -3.18
CA ALA A 164 -13.59 -1.76 -4.22
C ALA A 164 -13.00 -1.66 -5.63
N ARG A 165 -11.88 -0.96 -5.77
CA ARG A 165 -11.12 -0.89 -7.02
C ARG A 165 -10.57 -2.26 -7.43
N GLY A 166 -10.04 -3.03 -6.47
CA GLY A 166 -9.58 -4.40 -6.68
C GLY A 166 -10.70 -5.30 -7.18
N ASP A 167 -11.84 -5.32 -6.48
CA ASP A 167 -13.01 -6.13 -6.83
C ASP A 167 -13.54 -5.82 -8.24
N ARG A 168 -13.59 -4.53 -8.60
CA ARG A 168 -14.02 -4.09 -9.95
C ARG A 168 -13.05 -4.55 -11.04
N MET A 169 -11.75 -4.44 -10.80
CA MET A 169 -10.75 -4.92 -11.75
C MET A 169 -10.79 -6.44 -11.88
N GLU A 170 -10.99 -7.16 -10.79
CA GLU A 170 -11.10 -8.62 -10.80
C GLU A 170 -12.29 -9.09 -11.65
N ALA A 171 -13.46 -8.47 -11.47
CA ALA A 171 -14.64 -8.76 -12.28
C ALA A 171 -14.39 -8.53 -13.77
N LEU A 172 -13.73 -7.42 -14.15
CA LEU A 172 -13.34 -7.16 -15.54
C LEU A 172 -12.38 -8.23 -16.08
N VAL A 173 -11.37 -8.61 -15.29
CA VAL A 173 -10.37 -9.61 -15.71
C VAL A 173 -11.04 -10.95 -15.95
N ARG A 174 -12.00 -11.33 -15.11
CA ARG A 174 -12.80 -12.53 -15.31
C ARG A 174 -13.65 -12.48 -16.57
N GLU A 175 -14.21 -11.33 -16.94
CA GLU A 175 -14.94 -11.16 -18.20
C GLU A 175 -14.01 -11.33 -19.41
N VAL A 176 -12.82 -10.74 -19.35
CA VAL A 176 -11.79 -10.90 -20.38
C VAL A 176 -11.35 -12.37 -20.46
N ASP A 177 -11.11 -13.02 -19.33
CA ASP A 177 -10.71 -14.42 -19.26
C ASP A 177 -11.78 -15.36 -19.83
N SER A 178 -13.06 -15.13 -19.50
CA SER A 178 -14.21 -15.83 -20.09
C SER A 178 -14.25 -15.68 -21.61
N SER A 179 -14.00 -14.47 -22.11
CA SER A 179 -14.03 -14.18 -23.54
C SER A 179 -12.89 -14.87 -24.29
N LEU A 180 -11.74 -15.03 -23.65
CA LEU A 180 -10.57 -15.72 -24.22
C LEU A 180 -10.71 -17.25 -24.18
N HIS A 181 -11.56 -17.78 -23.30
CA HIS A 181 -11.72 -19.22 -23.09
C HIS A 181 -13.20 -19.65 -23.18
N PRO A 182 -13.86 -19.45 -24.34
CA PRO A 182 -15.31 -19.66 -24.47
C PRO A 182 -15.75 -21.12 -24.26
N ALA A 183 -14.84 -22.09 -24.40
CA ALA A 183 -15.11 -23.50 -24.16
C ALA A 183 -14.93 -23.92 -22.69
N CYS A 184 -14.34 -23.05 -21.85
CA CYS A 184 -14.07 -23.36 -20.45
C CYS A 184 -15.22 -22.89 -19.56
N ILE A 185 -15.59 -23.73 -18.59
CA ILE A 185 -16.48 -23.31 -17.50
C ILE A 185 -15.64 -22.54 -16.48
N ILE A 186 -16.09 -21.33 -16.14
CA ILE A 186 -15.50 -20.52 -15.08
C ILE A 186 -16.35 -20.63 -13.82
N LYS A 187 -15.75 -21.09 -12.72
CA LYS A 187 -16.41 -21.26 -11.42
C LYS A 187 -15.72 -20.41 -10.36
N ASP A 188 -16.49 -19.79 -9.48
CA ASP A 188 -15.96 -19.09 -8.31
C ASP A 188 -15.14 -20.02 -7.41
N ALA A 189 -14.14 -19.45 -6.73
CA ALA A 189 -13.36 -20.18 -5.75
C ALA A 189 -14.13 -20.38 -4.44
N ASP A 190 -14.01 -21.58 -3.86
CA ASP A 190 -14.54 -21.88 -2.52
C ASP A 190 -13.59 -21.42 -1.39
N SER A 191 -12.41 -20.85 -1.73
CA SER A 191 -11.37 -20.46 -0.77
C SER A 191 -10.58 -19.23 -1.24
N ASP A 192 -9.74 -18.64 -0.38
CA ASP A 192 -8.91 -17.47 -0.69
C ASP A 192 -7.63 -17.79 -1.50
N ALA A 193 -7.37 -19.08 -1.75
CA ALA A 193 -6.14 -19.58 -2.37
C ALA A 193 -6.01 -19.14 -3.84
N PHE A 194 -7.13 -19.05 -4.54
CA PHE A 194 -7.29 -18.59 -5.92
C PHE A 194 -8.64 -17.86 -6.02
N ASP A 195 -8.92 -17.20 -7.14
CA ASP A 195 -10.12 -16.36 -7.28
C ASP A 195 -11.20 -17.06 -8.13
N TRP A 196 -10.81 -17.84 -9.14
CA TRP A 196 -11.73 -18.74 -9.87
C TRP A 196 -11.03 -19.97 -10.46
N LEU A 197 -11.82 -20.97 -10.86
CA LEU A 197 -11.39 -22.12 -11.67
C LEU A 197 -11.76 -21.88 -13.13
N ARG A 198 -10.83 -22.15 -14.06
CA ARG A 198 -11.06 -22.11 -15.51
C ARG A 198 -10.62 -23.42 -16.14
N GLY A 199 -11.57 -24.25 -16.57
CA GLY A 199 -11.25 -25.53 -17.22
C GLY A 199 -10.38 -26.47 -16.36
N GLY A 200 -10.47 -26.35 -15.04
CA GLY A 200 -9.66 -27.10 -14.07
C GLY A 200 -8.43 -26.36 -13.55
N ALA A 201 -7.97 -25.29 -14.21
CA ALA A 201 -6.87 -24.46 -13.72
C ALA A 201 -7.34 -23.49 -12.63
N ARG A 202 -6.59 -23.37 -11.54
CA ARG A 202 -6.83 -22.41 -10.45
C ARG A 202 -6.19 -21.07 -10.82
N ILE A 203 -7.01 -20.04 -11.00
CA ILE A 203 -6.58 -18.72 -11.44
C ILE A 203 -6.52 -17.77 -10.25
N LYS A 204 -5.37 -17.13 -10.02
CA LYS A 204 -5.25 -15.99 -9.10
C LYS A 204 -5.16 -14.70 -9.90
N CYS A 205 -5.93 -13.71 -9.52
CA CYS A 205 -5.89 -12.35 -10.03
C CYS A 205 -5.27 -11.41 -8.99
N LYS A 206 -4.40 -10.52 -9.45
CA LYS A 206 -3.88 -9.42 -8.64
C LYS A 206 -3.95 -8.14 -9.45
N SER A 207 -4.28 -7.05 -8.77
CA SER A 207 -4.29 -5.72 -9.37
C SER A 207 -3.33 -4.78 -8.65
N ALA A 208 -2.75 -3.85 -9.40
CA ALA A 208 -1.88 -2.81 -8.86
C ALA A 208 -1.96 -1.53 -9.70
N GLN A 209 -1.77 -0.40 -9.04
CA GLN A 209 -1.76 0.92 -9.64
C GLN A 209 -0.33 1.34 -9.98
N LEU A 210 -0.14 2.04 -11.11
CA LEU A 210 1.11 2.72 -11.42
C LEU A 210 1.32 3.89 -10.45
N CYS A 211 2.37 3.82 -9.64
CA CYS A 211 2.64 4.78 -8.58
C CYS A 211 4.03 5.38 -8.70
N TRP A 212 4.16 6.68 -8.44
CA TRP A 212 5.45 7.34 -8.28
C TRP A 212 6.08 6.99 -6.92
N SER A 213 7.30 6.46 -6.94
CA SER A 213 8.13 6.25 -5.75
C SER A 213 8.99 7.48 -5.49
N ARG A 214 8.72 8.22 -4.42
CA ARG A 214 9.52 9.42 -4.04
C ARG A 214 10.94 9.05 -3.60
N SER A 215 11.12 7.97 -2.86
CA SER A 215 12.46 7.51 -2.43
C SER A 215 13.25 6.93 -3.59
N GLY A 216 12.59 6.20 -4.48
CA GLY A 216 13.20 5.63 -5.67
C GLY A 216 13.45 6.62 -6.80
N GLN A 217 12.66 7.71 -6.83
CA GLN A 217 12.56 8.63 -7.97
C GLN A 217 12.21 7.89 -9.27
N TYR A 218 11.22 6.99 -9.24
CA TYR A 218 10.76 6.27 -10.44
C TYR A 218 9.28 5.90 -10.31
N TRP A 219 8.61 5.67 -11.45
CA TRP A 219 7.30 5.03 -11.48
C TRP A 219 7.43 3.51 -11.31
N GLN A 220 6.50 2.87 -10.60
CA GLN A 220 6.49 1.42 -10.42
C GLN A 220 5.08 0.87 -10.30
N ILE A 221 4.96 -0.43 -10.54
CA ILE A 221 3.79 -1.24 -10.24
C ILE A 221 4.23 -2.31 -9.24
N THR A 222 3.48 -2.46 -8.16
CA THR A 222 3.79 -3.45 -7.13
C THR A 222 2.57 -4.26 -6.75
N PHE A 223 2.69 -5.58 -6.92
CA PHE A 223 1.73 -6.55 -6.42
C PHE A 223 2.28 -7.12 -5.12
N PHE A 224 1.49 -7.09 -4.05
CA PHE A 224 1.90 -7.58 -2.74
C PHE A 224 1.16 -8.87 -2.37
N HIS A 225 1.76 -9.62 -1.44
CA HIS A 225 1.18 -10.82 -0.83
C HIS A 225 0.78 -11.89 -1.86
N THR A 226 1.67 -12.13 -2.83
CA THR A 226 1.50 -13.15 -3.86
C THR A 226 2.06 -14.47 -3.34
N LYS A 227 1.17 -15.42 -3.08
CA LYS A 227 1.48 -16.74 -2.51
C LYS A 227 2.04 -17.70 -3.57
N LEU A 228 3.23 -17.43 -4.09
CA LEU A 228 3.91 -18.30 -5.06
C LEU A 228 4.38 -19.60 -4.39
N GLN A 229 4.54 -20.66 -5.19
CA GLN A 229 5.23 -21.86 -4.74
C GLN A 229 6.70 -21.52 -4.59
N ALA A 230 7.20 -21.57 -3.35
CA ALA A 230 8.60 -21.35 -3.05
C ALA A 230 9.25 -22.70 -2.70
N PHE A 231 10.36 -23.02 -3.38
CA PHE A 231 11.14 -24.24 -3.14
C PHE A 231 11.45 -24.40 -1.64
N GLY A 232 11.06 -25.55 -1.07
CA GLY A 232 11.34 -25.91 0.32
C GLY A 232 10.49 -25.21 1.40
N ILE A 233 9.54 -24.35 1.02
CA ILE A 233 8.66 -23.66 1.99
C ILE A 233 7.21 -24.13 1.86
N ARG A 234 6.72 -24.36 0.63
CA ARG A 234 5.35 -24.81 0.39
C ARG A 234 5.35 -26.04 -0.50
N GLU A 235 4.69 -27.08 -0.04
CA GLU A 235 4.58 -28.34 -0.77
C GLU A 235 3.76 -28.18 -2.05
N MET A 236 2.77 -27.29 -2.08
CA MET A 236 1.90 -27.08 -3.25
C MET A 236 1.64 -25.59 -3.53
N ALA A 237 1.60 -25.23 -4.82
CA ALA A 237 1.11 -23.93 -5.27
C ALA A 237 -0.38 -23.77 -4.94
N THR A 238 -0.79 -22.59 -4.48
CA THR A 238 -2.21 -22.30 -4.18
C THR A 238 -3.04 -22.03 -5.44
N PHE A 239 -2.38 -21.75 -6.56
CA PHE A 239 -2.95 -21.49 -7.88
C PHE A 239 -2.00 -21.99 -8.96
N ASP A 240 -2.53 -22.18 -10.17
CA ASP A 240 -1.78 -22.66 -11.33
C ASP A 240 -1.38 -21.50 -12.26
N GLU A 241 -2.22 -20.46 -12.34
CA GLU A 241 -1.97 -19.27 -13.16
C GLU A 241 -2.15 -17.97 -12.35
N LEU A 242 -1.35 -16.96 -12.69
CA LEU A 242 -1.42 -15.62 -12.11
C LEU A 242 -1.74 -14.59 -13.19
N LEU A 243 -2.88 -13.93 -13.05
CA LEU A 243 -3.26 -12.79 -13.86
C LEU A 243 -2.94 -11.48 -13.12
N LEU A 244 -2.20 -10.60 -13.78
CA LEU A 244 -1.82 -9.29 -13.27
C LEU A 244 -2.56 -8.19 -14.02
N THR A 245 -3.23 -7.32 -13.28
CA THR A 245 -3.95 -6.16 -13.82
C THR A 245 -3.26 -4.88 -13.40
N LEU A 246 -2.80 -4.14 -14.40
CA LEU A 246 -2.11 -2.87 -14.23
C LEU A 246 -3.12 -1.75 -14.44
N TYR A 247 -3.51 -1.08 -13.36
CA TYR A 247 -4.27 0.16 -13.43
C TYR A 247 -3.33 1.31 -13.78
N THR A 248 -3.50 1.92 -14.95
CA THR A 248 -2.64 2.99 -15.48
C THR A 248 -3.48 4.18 -15.94
N PRO A 249 -2.93 5.39 -16.12
CA PRO A 249 -3.70 6.50 -16.66
C PRO A 249 -4.24 6.28 -18.09
N ARG A 250 -3.71 5.30 -18.85
CA ARG A 250 -4.22 4.94 -20.19
C ARG A 250 -5.41 3.98 -20.17
N GLY A 251 -5.57 3.22 -19.10
CA GLY A 251 -6.49 2.10 -19.04
C GLY A 251 -5.94 0.94 -18.21
N LEU A 252 -6.53 -0.23 -18.41
CA LEU A 252 -6.16 -1.46 -17.72
C LEU A 252 -5.40 -2.39 -18.68
N PHE A 253 -4.20 -2.81 -18.30
CA PHE A 253 -3.48 -3.86 -19.01
C PHE A 253 -3.57 -5.15 -18.21
N ILE A 254 -3.90 -6.25 -18.88
CA ILE A 254 -4.06 -7.56 -18.25
C ILE A 254 -2.98 -8.48 -18.82
N TYR A 255 -2.20 -9.09 -17.93
CA TYR A 255 -1.13 -10.03 -18.27
C TYR A 255 -1.34 -11.36 -17.56
N MET A 256 -0.98 -12.45 -18.24
CA MET A 256 -0.64 -13.70 -17.59
C MET A 256 0.85 -13.65 -17.23
N HIS A 257 1.17 -13.82 -15.95
CA HIS A 257 2.53 -13.74 -15.41
C HIS A 257 3.18 -15.12 -15.38
N ASP A 258 4.49 -15.16 -15.54
CA ASP A 258 5.31 -16.38 -15.62
C ASP A 258 5.69 -16.98 -14.25
N LEU A 259 5.27 -16.33 -13.16
CA LEU A 259 5.58 -16.67 -11.76
C LEU A 259 7.05 -16.45 -11.34
N GLU A 260 7.89 -15.92 -12.22
CA GLU A 260 9.33 -15.73 -11.97
C GLU A 260 9.76 -14.26 -12.13
N PHE A 261 9.33 -13.61 -13.22
CA PHE A 261 9.77 -12.28 -13.57
C PHE A 261 9.43 -11.25 -12.48
N ALA A 262 10.43 -10.47 -12.07
CA ALA A 262 10.30 -9.38 -11.10
C ALA A 262 9.76 -9.78 -9.71
N VAL A 263 9.79 -11.07 -9.38
CA VAL A 263 9.46 -11.60 -8.04
C VAL A 263 10.58 -11.26 -7.06
N SER A 264 10.23 -10.63 -5.94
CA SER A 264 11.19 -10.32 -4.88
C SER A 264 11.55 -11.56 -4.07
N THR A 265 12.84 -11.74 -3.76
CA THR A 265 13.39 -12.87 -3.01
C THR A 265 13.75 -12.52 -1.56
N GLN A 266 12.96 -11.68 -0.88
CA GLN A 266 13.26 -11.12 0.45
C GLN A 266 13.12 -12.15 1.61
N GLY A 267 13.78 -13.31 1.51
CA GLY A 267 13.98 -14.30 2.57
C GLY A 267 12.71 -14.81 3.26
N VAL A 268 12.85 -15.22 4.53
CA VAL A 268 11.81 -15.85 5.37
C VAL A 268 10.52 -15.02 5.48
N ARG A 269 10.60 -13.69 5.46
CA ARG A 269 9.40 -12.82 5.50
C ARG A 269 8.47 -13.11 4.32
N THR A 270 9.06 -13.46 3.18
CA THR A 270 8.35 -13.75 1.93
C THR A 270 7.59 -15.07 2.01
N ALA A 271 8.10 -16.07 2.74
CA ALA A 271 7.42 -17.34 2.99
C ALA A 271 6.05 -17.17 3.67
N ILE A 272 6.02 -16.30 4.68
CA ILE A 272 4.86 -16.08 5.55
C ILE A 272 3.88 -15.11 4.90
N LEU A 273 4.36 -13.95 4.43
CA LEU A 273 3.49 -12.87 3.92
C LEU A 273 3.19 -13.00 2.42
N GLY A 274 3.95 -13.82 1.69
CA GLY A 274 3.93 -13.88 0.23
C GLY A 274 4.95 -12.95 -0.42
N HIS A 275 5.16 -13.18 -1.72
CA HIS A 275 6.07 -12.43 -2.57
C HIS A 275 5.50 -11.08 -2.98
N ALA A 276 6.40 -10.11 -3.22
CA ALA A 276 6.07 -8.91 -3.96
C ALA A 276 6.56 -9.06 -5.40
N ILE A 277 5.76 -8.66 -6.38
CA ILE A 277 6.17 -8.55 -7.79
C ILE A 277 6.32 -7.06 -8.08
N ARG A 278 7.51 -6.61 -8.49
CA ARG A 278 7.85 -5.18 -8.61
C ARG A 278 8.45 -4.86 -9.97
N ILE A 279 7.65 -4.23 -10.84
CA ILE A 279 8.16 -3.74 -12.13
C ILE A 279 8.36 -2.22 -12.04
N ARG A 280 9.58 -1.76 -12.34
CA ARG A 280 9.99 -0.36 -12.19
C ARG A 280 10.26 0.26 -13.56
N GLY A 281 9.85 1.51 -13.73
CA GLY A 281 10.28 2.37 -14.83
C GLY A 281 11.72 2.87 -14.64
N PRO A 282 12.22 3.72 -15.56
CA PRO A 282 13.56 4.30 -15.46
C PRO A 282 13.68 5.23 -14.24
N LYS A 283 14.86 5.26 -13.63
CA LYS A 283 15.16 6.16 -12.50
C LYS A 283 15.28 7.60 -12.99
N GLY A 284 14.65 8.53 -12.29
CA GLY A 284 14.59 9.95 -12.63
C GLY A 284 13.51 10.30 -13.66
N GLU A 285 12.87 9.31 -14.31
CA GLU A 285 11.86 9.56 -15.34
C GLU A 285 10.56 10.04 -14.72
N GLN A 286 10.29 11.33 -14.85
CA GLN A 286 9.13 11.99 -14.27
C GLN A 286 7.85 11.79 -15.09
N ASN A 287 7.98 11.57 -16.39
CA ASN A 287 6.87 11.37 -17.31
C ASN A 287 6.32 9.93 -17.17
N TRP A 288 5.06 9.84 -16.71
CA TRP A 288 4.43 8.54 -16.48
C TRP A 288 4.21 7.75 -17.76
N GLN A 289 4.01 8.39 -18.92
CA GLN A 289 3.87 7.68 -20.20
C GLN A 289 5.17 6.97 -20.55
N VAL A 290 6.30 7.67 -20.51
CA VAL A 290 7.62 7.10 -20.83
C VAL A 290 7.96 5.96 -19.86
N ALA A 291 7.72 6.17 -18.57
CA ALA A 291 7.97 5.13 -17.57
C ALA A 291 7.03 3.92 -17.72
N LEU A 292 5.78 4.14 -18.10
CA LEU A 292 4.83 3.07 -18.39
C LEU A 292 5.27 2.27 -19.62
N GLU A 293 5.65 2.91 -20.72
CA GLU A 293 6.16 2.20 -21.90
C GLU A 293 7.36 1.32 -21.53
N ALA A 294 8.31 1.85 -20.76
CA ALA A 294 9.44 1.05 -20.29
C ALA A 294 9.03 -0.14 -19.39
N ILE A 295 7.97 -0.01 -18.60
CA ILE A 295 7.39 -1.12 -17.80
C ILE A 295 6.74 -2.15 -18.72
N LEU A 296 5.97 -1.70 -19.72
CA LEU A 296 5.28 -2.56 -20.67
C LEU A 296 6.28 -3.31 -21.57
N THR A 297 7.34 -2.64 -22.06
CA THR A 297 8.43 -3.29 -22.81
C THR A 297 9.08 -4.41 -22.01
N LYS A 298 9.27 -4.23 -20.69
CA LYS A 298 9.79 -5.30 -19.84
C LYS A 298 8.82 -6.47 -19.74
N LEU A 299 7.52 -6.21 -19.59
CA LEU A 299 6.51 -7.27 -19.52
C LEU A 299 6.30 -7.98 -20.86
N ASP A 300 6.47 -7.29 -22.00
CA ASP A 300 6.31 -7.87 -23.33
C ASP A 300 7.59 -8.56 -23.83
N ALA A 301 8.73 -8.39 -23.15
CA ALA A 301 9.98 -9.03 -23.55
C ALA A 301 9.85 -10.55 -23.44
N GLU A 302 10.09 -11.26 -24.54
CA GLU A 302 9.97 -12.72 -24.62
C GLU A 302 10.79 -13.44 -23.54
N SER A 303 11.93 -12.87 -23.15
CA SER A 303 12.79 -13.42 -22.09
C SER A 303 12.16 -13.47 -20.70
N ASN A 304 11.05 -12.76 -20.49
CA ASN A 304 10.38 -12.63 -19.18
C ASN A 304 9.08 -13.42 -19.09
N GLY A 305 8.74 -14.23 -20.11
CA GLY A 305 7.64 -15.20 -20.09
C GLY A 305 6.21 -14.66 -19.91
N CYS A 306 6.03 -13.37 -19.65
CA CYS A 306 4.74 -12.75 -19.42
C CYS A 306 3.99 -12.59 -20.75
N LYS A 307 2.67 -12.82 -20.73
CA LYS A 307 1.82 -12.70 -21.92
C LYS A 307 0.74 -11.65 -21.70
N ARG A 308 0.74 -10.60 -22.53
CA ARG A 308 -0.36 -9.63 -22.53
C ARG A 308 -1.64 -10.28 -23.07
N LEU A 309 -2.69 -10.30 -22.26
CA LEU A 309 -4.00 -10.85 -22.61
C LEU A 309 -4.93 -9.80 -23.22
N ALA A 310 -4.94 -8.59 -22.64
CA ALA A 310 -5.81 -7.52 -23.10
C ALA A 310 -5.31 -6.12 -22.69
N PHE A 311 -5.81 -5.12 -23.40
CA PHE A 311 -5.80 -3.73 -22.98
C PHE A 311 -7.23 -3.17 -23.05
N VAL A 312 -7.72 -2.66 -21.92
CA VAL A 312 -9.07 -2.09 -21.78
C VAL A 312 -8.95 -0.58 -21.56
N PRO A 313 -9.20 0.25 -22.58
CA PRO A 313 -9.16 1.70 -22.42
C PRO A 313 -10.39 2.19 -21.64
N PHE A 314 -10.23 3.22 -20.81
CA PHE A 314 -11.30 3.73 -19.93
C PHE A 314 -12.57 4.17 -20.66
N ARG A 315 -12.48 4.58 -21.92
CA ARG A 315 -13.67 4.88 -22.74
C ARG A 315 -14.64 3.71 -22.89
N ARG A 316 -14.16 2.46 -22.74
CA ARG A 316 -14.99 1.25 -22.74
C ARG A 316 -15.61 0.92 -21.38
N LEU A 317 -15.17 1.60 -20.31
CA LEU A 317 -15.79 1.50 -18.98
C LEU A 317 -16.93 2.51 -18.79
N LYS A 318 -17.19 3.39 -19.76
CA LYS A 318 -18.34 4.31 -19.73
C LYS A 318 -19.63 3.48 -19.81
N GLY A 319 -20.43 3.50 -18.75
CA GLY A 319 -21.59 2.62 -18.58
C GLY A 319 -21.40 1.58 -17.47
N TRP A 320 -20.17 1.40 -16.98
CA TRP A 320 -19.89 0.70 -15.72
C TRP A 320 -20.18 1.59 -14.50
N HIS A 321 -21.23 2.40 -14.57
CA HIS A 321 -21.89 2.84 -13.36
C HIS A 321 -22.65 1.61 -12.91
N GLY A 322 -22.11 0.90 -11.92
CA GLY A 322 -22.80 -0.21 -11.31
C GLY A 322 -24.23 0.23 -11.06
N THR A 323 -25.16 -0.47 -11.70
CA THR A 323 -26.54 -0.59 -11.23
C THR A 323 -26.54 -0.45 -9.72
N GLU A 324 -27.27 0.54 -9.22
CA GLU A 324 -27.62 0.63 -7.81
C GLU A 324 -27.98 -0.78 -7.37
N ALA A 325 -27.20 -1.36 -6.46
CA ALA A 325 -27.58 -2.63 -5.87
C ALA A 325 -28.97 -2.41 -5.27
N PRO A 326 -29.99 -3.23 -5.58
CA PRO A 326 -31.26 -3.12 -4.90
C PRO A 326 -30.99 -3.25 -3.40
N MET A 327 -31.31 -2.18 -2.66
CA MET A 327 -31.28 -2.18 -1.20
C MET A 327 -32.26 -3.20 -0.64
#